data_AF-A0A387B7D0-F1
#
_entry.id   AF-A0A387B7D0-F1
#
_cell.length_a   1.000
_cell.length_b   1.000
_cell.length_c   1.000
_cell.angle_alpha   90.00
_cell.angle_beta   90.00
_cell.angle_gamma   90.00
#
_symmetry.space_group_name_H-M   'P 1'
#
loop_
_entity.id
_entity.type
_entity.pdbx_description
1 polymer ?
#
loop_
_entity_poly.entity_id
_entity_poly.type
_entity_poly.pdbx_seq_one_letter_code
_entity_poly.pdbx_strand_id
1 'polypeptide(L)' 'MFQNLTGWHALIVLAIVLLIFGAAKLPALARSVGQSVRILKTEAADTEPAPTAPATADRAS' A
#
# COMPACT_ATOMS: atom_id res chain seq x y z
N MET A 1 20.59 9.69 18.63
CA MET A 1 19.57 10.32 19.52
C MET A 1 18.13 10.05 19.05
N PHE A 2 17.85 8.88 18.45
CA PHE A 2 16.53 8.54 17.86
C PHE A 2 15.92 7.23 18.42
N GLN A 3 16.59 6.55 19.35
CA GLN A 3 16.20 5.22 19.82
C GLN A 3 15.03 5.19 20.81
N ASN A 4 14.53 6.35 21.28
CA ASN A 4 13.48 6.41 22.30
C ASN A 4 12.12 6.91 21.78
N LEU A 5 11.98 7.21 20.48
CA LEU A 5 10.83 7.96 19.97
C LEU A 5 9.72 7.15 19.31
N THR A 6 9.91 5.86 19.04
CA THR A 6 8.99 5.22 18.08
C THR A 6 8.43 3.87 18.52
N GLY A 7 9.12 3.09 19.37
CA GLY A 7 8.62 1.76 19.75
C GLY A 7 7.36 1.83 20.62
N TRP A 8 7.49 2.37 21.84
CA TRP A 8 6.38 2.36 22.80
C TRP A 8 5.34 3.45 22.54
N HIS A 9 5.78 4.63 22.08
CA HIS A 9 4.89 5.74 21.75
C HIS A 9 3.95 5.42 20.59
N ALA A 10 4.42 4.75 19.54
CA ALA A 10 3.57 4.36 18.42
C ALA A 10 2.50 3.34 18.83
N LEU A 11 2.82 2.41 19.73
CA LEU A 11 1.85 1.45 20.26
C LEU A 11 0.75 2.15 21.09
N ILE A 12 1.12 3.13 21.92
CA ILE A 12 0.15 3.91 22.70
C ILE A 12 -0.76 4.72 21.76
N VAL A 13 -0.21 5.39 20.76
CA VAL A 13 -1.00 6.14 19.78
C VAL A 13 -1.93 5.22 19.01
N LEU A 14 -1.43 4.06 18.56
CA LEU A 14 -2.25 3.04 17.90
C LEU A 14 -3.38 2.56 18.82
N ALA A 15 -3.11 2.34 20.10
CA ALA A 15 -4.13 1.95 21.08
C ALA A 15 -5.21 3.03 21.24
N ILE A 16 -4.83 4.31 21.34
CA ILE A 16 -5.79 5.43 21.43
C ILE A 16 -6.65 5.51 20.16
N VAL A 17 -6.04 5.39 18.99
CA VAL A 17 -6.76 5.40 17.70
C VAL A 17 -7.71 4.20 17.62
N LEU A 18 -7.28 3.01 18.05
CA LEU A 18 -8.14 1.82 18.12
C LEU A 18 -9.30 1.96 19.12
N LEU A 19 -9.13 2.69 20.22
CA LEU A 19 -10.21 2.97 21.17
C LEU A 19 -11.25 3.92 20.58
N ILE A 20 -10.83 4.95 19.84
CA ILE A 20 -11.73 5.95 19.24
C ILE A 20 -12.43 5.38 18.00
N PHE A 21 -11.68 4.73 17.11
CA PHE A 21 -12.20 4.22 15.84
C PHE A 21 -12.76 2.80 15.96
N GLY A 22 -12.30 2.01 16.93
CA GLY A 22 -12.61 0.60 17.06
C GLY A 22 -11.68 -0.29 16.21
N ALA A 23 -11.37 -1.49 16.73
CA ALA A 23 -10.47 -2.45 16.06
C ALA A 23 -10.96 -2.90 14.68
N ALA A 24 -12.27 -2.85 14.41
CA ALA A 24 -12.84 -3.25 13.12
C ALA A 24 -12.82 -2.11 12.08
N LYS A 25 -12.80 -0.83 12.47
CA LYS A 25 -12.92 0.29 11.51
C LYS A 25 -11.59 0.70 10.90
N LEU A 26 -10.48 0.65 11.64
CA LEU A 26 -9.15 0.89 11.06
C LEU A 26 -8.81 -0.04 9.88
N PRO A 27 -8.96 -1.37 9.98
CA PRO A 27 -8.69 -2.25 8.84
C PRO A 27 -9.70 -2.08 7.70
N ALA A 28 -10.96 -1.76 8.01
CA ALA A 28 -11.97 -1.49 6.98
C ALA A 28 -11.62 -0.24 6.15
N LEU A 29 -11.23 0.86 6.83
CA LEU A 29 -10.78 2.08 6.18
C LEU A 29 -9.50 1.84 5.37
N ALA A 30 -8.52 1.15 5.94
CA ALA A 30 -7.28 0.80 5.25
C ALA A 30 -7.54 -0.04 3.98
N ARG A 31 -8.49 -0.99 4.03
CA ARG A 31 -8.89 -1.77 2.85
C ARG A 31 -9.52 -0.90 1.77
N SER A 32 -10.43 0.00 2.13
CA SER A 32 -11.09 0.89 1.16
C SER A 32 -10.10 1.82 0.46
N VAL A 33 -9.19 2.45 1.21
CA VAL A 33 -8.15 3.33 0.65
C VAL A 33 -7.14 2.53 -0.16
N GLY A 34 -6.76 1.34 0.31
CA GLY A 34 -5.84 0.44 -0.40
C GLY A 34 -6.38 -0.01 -1.76
N GLN A 35 -7.69 -0.23 -1.89
CA GLN A 35 -8.32 -0.54 -3.17
C GLN A 35 -8.26 0.65 -4.13
N SER A 36 -8.54 1.88 -3.68
CA SER A 36 -8.41 3.09 -4.51
C SER A 36 -6.98 3.33 -4.98
N VAL A 37 -5.99 3.18 -4.08
CA VAL A 37 -4.56 3.33 -4.43
C VAL A 37 -4.11 2.22 -5.39
N ARG A 38 -4.59 0.99 -5.23
CA ARG A 38 -4.27 -0.11 -6.14
C ARG A 38 -4.76 0.17 -7.55
N ILE A 39 -6.00 0.62 -7.70
CA ILE A 39 -6.57 0.97 -9.00
C ILE A 39 -5.75 2.11 -9.62
N LEU A 40 -5.50 3.18 -8.87
CA LEU A 40 -4.67 4.29 -9.34
C LEU A 40 -3.27 3.85 -9.76
N LYS A 41 -2.64 2.94 -8.99
CA LYS A 41 -1.32 2.40 -9.32
C LYS A 41 -1.34 1.55 -10.58
N THR A 42 -2.38 0.74 -10.79
CA THR A 42 -2.52 -0.08 -12.00
C THR A 42 -2.66 0.83 -13.23
N GLU A 43 -3.61 1.76 -13.20
CA GLU A 43 -3.83 2.71 -14.32
C GLU A 43 -2.59 3.60 -14.58
N ALA A 44 -1.89 4.02 -13.52
CA ALA A 44 -0.66 4.80 -13.64
C ALA A 44 0.52 3.96 -14.16
N ALA A 45 0.62 2.68 -13.80
CA ALA A 45 1.65 1.78 -14.29
C ALA A 45 1.45 1.43 -15.78
N ASP A 46 0.21 1.39 -16.24
CA ASP A 46 -0.12 1.16 -17.66
C ASP A 46 0.18 2.39 -18.53
N THR A 47 0.28 3.58 -17.93
CA THR A 47 0.63 4.84 -18.61
C THR A 47 2.15 5.07 -18.69
N GLU A 48 2.95 4.43 -17.85
CA GLU A 48 4.40 4.41 -18.01
C GLU A 48 4.75 3.48 -19.19
N PRO A 49 5.52 3.93 -20.20
CA PRO A 49 6.04 3.03 -21.22
C PRO A 49 7.02 2.07 -20.53
N ALA A 50 6.52 0.89 -20.15
CA ALA A 50 7.33 -0.15 -19.55
C ALA A 50 8.56 -0.41 -20.44
N PRO A 51 9.80 -0.39 -19.90
CA PRO A 51 10.97 -0.78 -20.67
C PRO A 51 10.82 -2.24 -21.10
N THR A 52 10.59 -2.44 -22.39
CA THR A 52 10.81 -3.63 -23.22
C THR A 52 10.97 -4.96 -22.47
N ALA A 53 9.93 -5.80 -22.52
CA ALA A 53 10.10 -7.25 -22.47
C ALA A 53 10.03 -7.80 -23.92
N PRO A 54 11.15 -8.13 -24.57
CA PRO A 54 11.14 -8.80 -25.86
C PRO A 54 11.15 -10.30 -25.59
N ALA A 55 9.98 -10.91 -25.48
CA ALA A 55 9.87 -12.36 -25.27
C ALA A 55 8.75 -12.94 -26.13
N THR A 56 8.83 -12.79 -27.46
CA THR A 56 8.38 -13.79 -28.43
C THR A 56 9.08 -13.54 -29.77
N ALA A 57 10.38 -13.82 -29.82
CA ALA A 57 11.10 -14.06 -31.07
C ALA A 57 11.30 -15.57 -31.21
N ASP A 58 10.21 -16.33 -31.35
CA ASP A 58 10.26 -17.74 -31.77
C ASP A 58 8.86 -18.26 -32.15
N ARG A 59 8.27 -17.73 -33.22
CA ARG A 59 7.20 -18.44 -33.92
C ARG A 59 7.20 -18.03 -35.39
N ALA A 60 7.64 -18.98 -36.22
CA ALA A 60 7.38 -19.10 -37.65
C ALA A 60 8.07 -18.10 -38.58
N SER A 61 9.31 -18.42 -38.94
CA SER A 61 9.83 -18.25 -40.30
C SER A 61 10.44 -19.56 -40.76
#